data_AF-A0A515D5K7-F1
#
_entry.id   AF-A0A515D5K7-F1
#
_cell.length_a   1.000
_cell.length_b   1.000
_cell.length_c   1.000
_cell.angle_alpha   90.00
_cell.angle_beta   90.00
_cell.angle_gamma   90.00
#
_symmetry.space_group_name_H-M   'P 1'
#
loop_
_entity.id
_entity.type
_entity.pdbx_description
1 polymer ?
#
loop_
_entity_poly.entity_id
_entity_poly.type
_entity_poly.pdbx_seq_one_letter_code
_entity_poly.pdbx_strand_id
1 'polypeptide(L)'
;MVTSYPDENARLRAQLLEQQNTLRQMAEYNRLLSQRVAAYASEINRLKALVAKLQRMQFGKSSEKLREKTQRQVREAEERINALQEELAETLGEQHDPALPQPLRQSSARKPLPASIPRETRVLPPQESACPVCGGGLSPHGCDISEQLELISSAFKVIETQRPKLSCCRCDTIVQSTMPSKPIERSYAGPGLLARIVTAKNALRGVALGRKNWLFAGSDAGGERSAILYSLIGTCKLNGVEPERWLRYVLSHIQDWPANRVRDLLPWKTDLTSA
;
A
#
# COMPACT_ATOMS: atom_id res chain seq x y z
N MET A 1 55.10 33.28 23.78
CA MET A 1 54.25 32.84 24.91
C MET A 1 53.87 31.40 24.64
N VAL A 2 54.68 30.47 25.14
CA VAL A 2 54.42 29.03 25.02
C VAL A 2 53.45 28.68 26.15
N THR A 3 52.18 28.47 25.84
CA THR A 3 51.27 27.83 26.80
C THR A 3 51.85 26.45 27.07
N SER A 4 52.16 26.18 28.34
CA SER A 4 52.76 24.91 28.77
C SER A 4 51.82 23.77 28.35
N TYR A 5 52.31 22.75 27.63
CA TYR A 5 51.52 21.56 27.24
C TYR A 5 50.64 20.97 28.37
N PRO A 6 51.06 20.98 29.65
CA PRO A 6 50.21 20.68 30.81
C PRO A 6 48.91 21.50 30.91
N ASP A 7 48.96 22.81 30.63
CA ASP A 7 47.81 23.72 30.74
C ASP A 7 46.78 23.46 29.63
N GLU A 8 47.24 23.15 28.42
CA GLU A 8 46.37 22.79 27.30
C GLU A 8 45.69 21.43 27.52
N ASN A 9 46.42 20.44 28.04
CA ASN A 9 45.85 19.17 28.47
C ASN A 9 44.81 19.35 29.61
N ALA A 10 45.08 20.26 30.56
CA ALA A 10 44.12 20.56 31.63
C ALA A 10 42.83 21.20 31.06
N ARG A 11 42.95 22.12 30.10
CA ARG A 11 41.80 22.74 29.41
C ARG A 11 40.97 21.71 28.63
N LEU A 12 41.62 20.83 27.85
CA LEU A 12 40.91 19.80 27.08
C LEU A 12 40.20 18.79 28.00
N ARG A 13 40.83 18.41 29.12
CA ARG A 13 40.18 17.54 30.13
C ARG A 13 38.98 18.21 30.79
N ALA A 14 39.07 19.51 31.09
CA ALA A 14 37.95 20.28 31.62
C ALA A 14 36.79 20.35 30.61
N GLN A 15 37.09 20.60 29.33
CA GLN A 15 36.08 20.64 28.26
C GLN A 15 35.43 19.27 28.02
N LEU A 16 36.21 18.18 28.05
CA LEU A 16 35.67 16.81 27.95
C LEU A 16 34.77 16.47 29.15
N LEU A 17 35.15 16.89 30.36
CA LEU A 17 34.33 16.67 31.56
C LEU A 17 33.01 17.45 31.48
N GLU A 18 33.06 18.69 31.00
CA GLU A 18 31.87 19.51 30.77
C GLU A 18 30.96 18.86 29.72
N GLN A 19 31.50 18.42 28.58
CA GLN A 19 30.76 17.69 27.56
C GLN A 19 30.13 16.40 28.11
N GLN A 20 30.87 15.63 28.92
CA GLN A 20 30.34 14.42 29.56
C GLN A 20 29.20 14.73 30.53
N ASN A 21 29.29 15.84 31.28
CA ASN A 21 28.23 16.29 32.17
C ASN A 21 26.98 16.72 31.40
N THR A 22 27.13 17.47 30.30
CA THR A 22 26.01 17.86 29.43
C THR A 22 25.33 16.64 28.82
N LEU A 23 26.10 15.66 28.31
CA LEU A 23 25.54 14.43 27.76
C LEU A 23 24.75 13.62 28.81
N ARG A 24 25.23 13.58 30.05
CA ARG A 24 24.50 12.94 31.17
C ARG A 24 23.18 13.65 31.47
N GLN A 25 23.19 14.98 31.56
CA GLN A 25 21.98 15.77 31.78
C GLN A 25 20.95 15.58 30.65
N MET A 26 21.40 15.59 29.40
CA MET A 26 20.54 15.33 28.23
C MET A 26 19.96 13.90 28.26
N ALA A 27 20.76 12.90 28.63
CA ALA A 27 20.30 11.52 28.76
C ALA A 27 19.24 11.36 29.86
N GLU A 28 19.41 12.02 31.01
CA GLU A 28 18.41 12.04 32.08
C GLU A 28 17.12 12.74 31.65
N TYR A 29 17.23 13.90 31.00
CA TYR A 29 16.08 14.62 30.45
C TYR A 29 15.31 13.77 29.42
N ASN A 30 16.01 13.16 28.46
CA ASN A 30 15.41 12.27 27.46
C ASN A 30 14.72 11.06 28.10
N ARG A 31 15.28 10.52 29.18
CA ARG A 31 14.66 9.42 29.93
C ARG A 31 13.35 9.86 30.59
N LEU A 32 13.33 11.02 31.26
CA LEU A 32 12.13 11.57 31.89
C LEU A 32 11.04 11.90 30.86
N LEU A 33 11.44 12.50 29.75
CA LEU A 33 10.55 12.82 28.63
C LEU A 33 9.94 11.54 28.03
N SER A 34 10.77 10.52 27.78
CA SER A 34 10.30 9.23 27.27
C SER A 34 9.31 8.55 28.21
N GLN A 35 9.52 8.65 29.54
CA GLN A 35 8.57 8.15 30.54
C GLN A 35 7.24 8.90 30.48
N ARG A 36 7.26 10.22 30.34
CA ARG A 36 6.06 11.06 30.23
C ARG A 36 5.28 10.74 28.95
N VAL A 37 5.97 10.64 27.81
CA VAL A 37 5.38 10.24 26.52
C VAL A 37 4.73 8.86 26.62
N ALA A 38 5.40 7.90 27.25
CA ALA A 38 4.85 6.56 27.45
C ALA A 38 3.59 6.55 28.33
N ALA A 39 3.56 7.36 29.39
CA ALA A 39 2.39 7.50 30.27
C ALA A 39 1.18 8.06 29.51
N TYR A 40 1.36 9.14 28.74
CA TYR A 40 0.31 9.72 27.91
C TYR A 40 -0.18 8.75 26.82
N ALA A 41 0.74 8.06 26.14
CA ALA A 41 0.38 7.08 25.12
C ALA A 41 -0.45 5.92 25.69
N SER A 42 -0.09 5.42 26.88
CA SER A 42 -0.86 4.38 27.59
C SER A 42 -2.29 4.85 27.89
N GLU A 43 -2.44 6.06 28.40
CA GLU A 43 -3.76 6.61 28.78
C GLU A 43 -4.65 6.87 27.55
N ILE A 44 -4.09 7.42 26.47
CA ILE A 44 -4.80 7.59 25.20
C ILE A 44 -5.28 6.23 24.66
N ASN A 45 -4.43 5.20 24.72
CA ASN A 45 -4.80 3.86 24.26
C ASN A 45 -5.92 3.25 25.12
N ARG A 46 -5.86 3.44 26.45
CA ARG A 46 -6.91 3.00 27.38
C ARG A 46 -8.26 3.65 27.07
N LEU A 47 -8.28 4.97 26.87
CA LEU A 47 -9.49 5.72 26.54
C LEU A 47 -10.05 5.34 25.17
N LYS A 48 -9.20 5.18 24.15
CA LYS A 48 -9.61 4.70 22.82
C LYS A 48 -10.26 3.30 22.90
N ALA A 49 -9.71 2.41 23.70
CA ALA A 49 -10.30 1.09 23.92
C ALA A 49 -11.68 1.17 24.62
N LEU A 50 -11.83 2.07 25.58
CA LEU A 50 -13.11 2.34 26.26
C LEU A 50 -14.16 2.90 25.31
N VAL A 51 -13.81 3.88 24.47
CA VAL A 51 -14.70 4.42 23.42
C VAL A 51 -15.14 3.32 22.47
N ALA A 52 -14.21 2.51 21.97
CA ALA A 52 -14.52 1.40 21.08
C ALA A 52 -15.44 0.34 21.71
N LYS A 53 -15.35 0.13 23.04
CA LYS A 53 -16.26 -0.75 23.79
C LYS A 53 -17.65 -0.13 23.93
N LEU A 54 -17.74 1.13 24.32
CA LEU A 54 -19.01 1.86 24.47
C LEU A 54 -19.77 1.97 23.15
N GLN A 55 -19.06 2.30 22.05
CA GLN A 55 -19.64 2.36 20.71
C GLN A 55 -20.21 1.00 20.26
N ARG A 56 -19.51 -0.11 20.55
CA ARG A 56 -20.02 -1.47 20.28
C ARG A 56 -21.31 -1.79 21.05
N MET A 57 -21.42 -1.33 22.29
CA MET A 57 -22.64 -1.53 23.11
C MET A 57 -23.85 -0.72 22.64
N GLN A 58 -23.66 0.34 21.83
CA GLN A 58 -24.78 1.14 21.29
C GLN A 58 -25.59 0.39 20.21
N PHE A 59 -25.03 -0.63 19.57
CA PHE A 59 -25.70 -1.39 18.50
C PHE A 59 -26.66 -2.49 19.02
N GLY A 60 -26.96 -2.54 20.33
CA GLY A 60 -27.89 -3.50 20.96
C GLY A 60 -29.32 -2.98 21.18
N LYS A 61 -30.28 -3.89 21.44
CA LYS A 61 -31.71 -3.60 21.72
C LYS A 61 -31.96 -3.04 23.14
N SER A 62 -31.20 -2.04 23.57
CA SER A 62 -31.35 -1.44 24.90
C SER A 62 -32.03 -0.07 24.86
N SER A 63 -32.83 0.18 25.91
CA SER A 63 -33.62 1.39 26.20
C SER A 63 -32.95 2.69 25.77
N GLU A 64 -33.73 3.57 25.14
CA GLU A 64 -33.32 4.88 24.60
C GLU A 64 -32.52 5.73 25.62
N LYS A 65 -32.90 5.67 26.91
CA LYS A 65 -32.18 6.35 28.01
C LYS A 65 -30.76 5.83 28.27
N LEU A 66 -30.51 4.54 28.03
CA LEU A 66 -29.16 3.97 28.20
C LEU A 66 -28.24 4.44 27.07
N ARG A 67 -28.79 4.61 25.86
CA ARG A 67 -28.04 5.08 24.68
C ARG A 67 -27.57 6.52 24.87
N GLU A 68 -28.43 7.41 25.36
CA GLU A 68 -28.05 8.81 25.65
C GLU A 68 -26.90 8.88 26.68
N LYS A 69 -26.97 8.07 27.75
CA LYS A 69 -25.91 8.01 28.77
C LYS A 69 -24.60 7.50 28.18
N THR A 70 -24.63 6.41 27.41
CA THR A 70 -23.44 5.87 26.74
C THR A 70 -22.86 6.87 25.73
N GLN A 71 -23.70 7.60 24.99
CA GLN A 71 -23.25 8.61 24.04
C GLN A 71 -22.63 9.83 24.72
N ARG A 72 -23.11 10.21 25.92
CA ARG A 72 -22.45 11.22 26.75
C ARG A 72 -21.06 10.77 27.20
N GLN A 73 -20.94 9.54 27.68
CA GLN A 73 -19.65 8.96 28.11
C GLN A 73 -18.64 8.83 26.95
N VAL A 74 -19.11 8.53 25.74
CA VAL A 74 -18.24 8.50 24.55
C VAL A 74 -17.70 9.89 24.24
N ARG A 75 -18.57 10.92 24.24
CA ARG A 75 -18.15 12.31 23.98
C ARG A 75 -17.11 12.80 25.00
N GLU A 76 -17.36 12.55 26.28
CA GLU A 76 -16.43 12.92 27.37
C GLU A 76 -15.06 12.24 27.21
N ALA A 77 -15.05 10.95 26.84
CA ALA A 77 -13.80 10.23 26.61
C ALA A 77 -13.06 10.71 25.36
N GLU A 78 -13.77 11.10 24.30
CA GLU A 78 -13.18 11.68 23.08
C GLU A 78 -12.56 13.06 23.35
N GLU A 79 -13.24 13.93 24.11
CA GLU A 79 -12.69 15.22 24.56
C GLU A 79 -11.41 15.02 25.39
N ARG A 80 -11.40 14.05 26.31
CA ARG A 80 -10.21 13.75 27.11
C ARG A 80 -9.05 13.21 26.26
N ILE A 81 -9.33 12.41 25.23
CA ILE A 81 -8.29 11.95 24.29
C ILE A 81 -7.67 13.15 23.58
N ASN A 82 -8.49 14.07 23.07
CA ASN A 82 -7.98 15.25 22.36
C ASN A 82 -7.10 16.12 23.26
N ALA A 83 -7.54 16.38 24.50
CA ALA A 83 -6.74 17.15 25.47
C ALA A 83 -5.38 16.49 25.76
N LEU A 84 -5.35 15.18 25.98
CA LEU A 84 -4.08 14.45 26.22
C LEU A 84 -3.17 14.42 24.99
N GLN A 85 -3.74 14.45 23.78
CA GLN A 85 -2.96 14.55 22.55
C GLN A 85 -2.34 15.93 22.38
N GLU A 86 -3.03 16.99 22.80
CA GLU A 86 -2.52 18.36 22.82
C GLU A 86 -1.40 18.52 23.86
N GLU A 87 -1.60 18.07 25.10
CA GLU A 87 -0.55 18.06 26.15
C GLU A 87 0.70 17.29 25.70
N LEU A 88 0.51 16.16 25.00
CA LEU A 88 1.61 15.37 24.44
C LEU A 88 2.34 16.13 23.32
N ALA A 89 1.61 16.85 22.47
CA ALA A 89 2.20 17.66 21.40
C ALA A 89 2.99 18.85 21.96
N GLU A 90 2.50 19.50 23.00
CA GLU A 90 3.22 20.57 23.72
C GLU A 90 4.51 20.02 24.36
N THR A 91 4.42 18.88 25.06
CA THR A 91 5.57 18.22 25.68
C THR A 91 6.66 17.83 24.66
N LEU A 92 6.27 17.47 23.44
CA LEU A 92 7.20 17.17 22.34
C LEU A 92 7.69 18.43 21.62
N GLY A 93 6.89 19.50 21.59
CA GLY A 93 7.19 20.79 20.96
C GLY A 93 8.20 21.66 21.74
N GLU A 94 8.45 21.37 23.02
CA GLU A 94 9.53 21.99 23.82
C GLU A 94 10.94 21.58 23.35
N GLN A 95 11.06 20.63 22.42
CA GLN A 95 12.33 20.30 21.78
C GLN A 95 12.78 21.43 20.84
N HIS A 96 13.66 22.30 21.33
CA HIS A 96 14.44 23.17 20.46
C HIS A 96 15.51 22.32 19.76
N ASP A 97 15.11 21.62 18.70
CA ASP A 97 16.06 21.01 17.78
C ASP A 97 16.95 22.12 17.22
N PRO A 98 18.30 22.05 17.34
CA PRO A 98 19.15 22.94 16.57
C PRO A 98 18.77 22.74 15.11
N ALA A 99 18.39 23.82 14.44
CA ALA A 99 17.90 23.79 13.07
C ALA A 99 18.97 23.21 12.15
N LEU A 100 18.93 21.88 11.96
CA LEU A 100 19.68 21.22 10.91
C LEU A 100 19.15 21.80 9.60
N PRO A 101 20.02 22.30 8.70
CA PRO A 101 19.57 22.73 7.39
C PRO A 101 18.79 21.58 6.77
N GLN A 102 17.51 21.81 6.49
CA GLN A 102 16.65 20.81 5.89
C GLN A 102 17.37 20.28 4.66
N PRO A 103 17.69 18.96 4.60
CA PRO A 103 18.25 18.42 3.39
C PRO A 103 17.27 18.74 2.27
N LEU A 104 17.75 19.46 1.25
CA LEU A 104 17.03 19.66 0.00
C LEU A 104 16.37 18.33 -0.32
N ARG A 105 15.03 18.29 -0.40
CA ARG A 105 14.31 17.05 -0.73
C ARG A 105 14.92 16.49 -1.99
N GLN A 106 15.79 15.51 -1.86
CA GLN A 106 16.31 14.78 -2.99
C GLN A 106 15.08 14.09 -3.56
N SER A 107 14.62 14.55 -4.73
CA SER A 107 13.54 13.88 -5.43
C SER A 107 13.94 12.42 -5.53
N SER A 108 13.20 11.52 -4.89
CA SER A 108 13.53 10.10 -4.90
C SER A 108 13.44 9.64 -6.35
N ALA A 109 14.57 9.59 -7.04
CA ALA A 109 14.65 8.97 -8.35
C ALA A 109 14.16 7.53 -8.17
N ARG A 110 13.20 7.12 -9.00
CA ARG A 110 12.68 5.76 -8.89
C ARG A 110 13.82 4.80 -9.15
N LYS A 111 13.92 3.76 -8.31
CA LYS A 111 14.88 2.69 -8.52
C LYS A 111 14.60 2.02 -9.87
N PRO A 112 15.63 1.72 -10.68
CA PRO A 112 15.47 1.03 -11.94
C PRO A 112 14.92 -0.38 -11.73
N LEU A 113 14.33 -0.97 -12.77
CA LEU A 113 13.83 -2.34 -12.70
C LEU A 113 15.01 -3.33 -12.60
N PRO A 114 14.87 -4.43 -11.83
CA PRO A 114 15.95 -5.40 -11.64
C PRO A 114 16.50 -5.96 -12.96
N ALA A 115 17.81 -6.19 -13.00
CA ALA A 115 18.49 -6.78 -14.16
C ALA A 115 18.07 -8.23 -14.42
N SER A 116 17.57 -8.93 -13.39
CA SER A 116 17.16 -10.35 -13.46
C SER A 116 15.92 -10.61 -14.32
N ILE A 117 15.10 -9.58 -14.58
CA ILE A 117 13.86 -9.74 -15.36
C ILE A 117 14.21 -9.71 -16.86
N PRO A 118 13.69 -10.65 -17.67
CA PRO A 118 13.98 -10.71 -19.11
C PRO A 118 13.50 -9.44 -19.82
N ARG A 119 14.34 -8.91 -20.73
CA ARG A 119 14.08 -7.69 -21.51
C ARG A 119 13.73 -8.00 -22.97
N GLU A 120 12.78 -7.27 -23.52
CA GLU A 120 12.46 -7.23 -24.94
C GLU A 120 12.63 -5.80 -25.44
N THR A 121 13.57 -5.60 -26.37
CA THR A 121 13.81 -4.29 -26.97
C THR A 121 12.87 -4.08 -28.15
N ARG A 122 12.16 -2.95 -28.15
CA ARG A 122 11.32 -2.46 -29.24
C ARG A 122 11.85 -1.12 -29.71
N VAL A 123 12.37 -1.08 -30.93
CA VAL A 123 12.89 0.16 -31.53
C VAL A 123 11.76 0.87 -32.28
N LEU A 124 11.53 2.13 -31.94
CA LEU A 124 10.58 3.02 -32.60
C LEU A 124 11.36 4.09 -33.38
N PRO A 125 11.76 3.82 -34.64
CA PRO A 125 12.42 4.82 -35.47
C PRO A 125 11.44 5.94 -35.86
N PRO A 126 11.92 7.17 -36.11
CA PRO A 126 11.11 8.24 -36.68
C PRO A 126 10.51 7.84 -38.04
N GLN A 127 9.35 8.39 -38.36
CA GLN A 127 8.66 8.11 -39.63
C GLN A 127 9.34 8.82 -40.80
N GLU A 128 9.96 9.97 -40.54
CA GLU A 128 10.64 10.77 -41.55
C GLU A 128 12.01 10.18 -41.89
N SER A 129 12.24 9.91 -43.18
CA SER A 129 13.53 9.46 -43.71
C SER A 129 14.48 10.63 -44.04
N ALA A 130 14.00 11.87 -43.98
CA ALA A 130 14.75 13.10 -44.27
C ALA A 130 14.32 14.23 -43.32
N CYS A 131 15.15 15.26 -43.20
CA CYS A 131 14.83 16.40 -42.35
C CYS A 131 13.55 17.11 -42.81
N PRO A 132 12.55 17.31 -41.93
CA PRO A 132 11.30 17.96 -42.27
C PRO A 132 11.46 19.46 -42.59
N VAL A 133 12.60 20.07 -42.23
CA VAL A 133 12.88 21.50 -42.43
C VAL A 133 13.65 21.76 -43.72
N CYS A 134 14.74 21.02 -43.97
CA CYS A 134 15.65 21.30 -45.08
C CYS A 134 15.83 20.16 -46.09
N GLY A 135 15.17 19.01 -45.87
CA GLY A 135 15.32 17.81 -46.71
C GLY A 135 16.69 17.13 -46.63
N GLY A 136 17.59 17.57 -45.74
CA GLY A 136 18.90 16.97 -45.54
C GLY A 136 18.85 15.56 -44.93
N GLY A 137 19.92 14.80 -45.13
CA GLY A 137 20.09 13.47 -44.55
C GLY A 137 20.10 13.49 -43.01
N LEU A 138 19.66 12.37 -42.42
CA LEU A 138 19.53 12.18 -40.99
C LEU A 138 20.58 11.16 -40.49
N SER A 139 21.31 11.52 -39.44
CA SER A 139 22.31 10.67 -38.77
C SER A 139 21.91 10.35 -37.33
N PRO A 140 22.17 9.13 -36.81
CA PRO A 140 21.90 8.81 -35.40
C PRO A 140 22.73 9.68 -34.44
N HIS A 141 22.09 10.27 -33.44
CA HIS A 141 22.74 11.13 -32.44
C HIS A 141 22.56 10.63 -30.99
N GLY A 142 21.58 9.78 -30.73
CA GLY A 142 21.35 9.17 -29.41
C GLY A 142 20.09 8.33 -29.37
N CYS A 143 19.73 7.81 -28.21
CA CYS A 143 18.49 7.05 -28.03
C CYS A 143 17.86 7.36 -26.67
N ASP A 144 16.57 7.69 -26.66
CA ASP A 144 15.81 7.66 -25.40
C ASP A 144 15.33 6.25 -25.15
N ILE A 145 15.55 5.77 -23.91
CA ILE A 145 15.17 4.44 -23.48
C ILE A 145 14.08 4.57 -22.42
N SER A 146 12.98 3.85 -22.59
CA SER A 146 11.91 3.77 -21.62
C SER A 146 11.60 2.31 -21.30
N GLU A 147 11.71 1.94 -20.02
CA GLU A 147 11.35 0.61 -19.55
C GLU A 147 9.89 0.55 -19.09
N GLN A 148 9.22 -0.56 -19.40
CA GLN A 148 7.89 -0.90 -18.87
C GLN A 148 7.87 -2.36 -18.42
N LEU A 149 7.27 -2.63 -17.26
CA LEU A 149 7.03 -3.98 -16.77
C LEU A 149 5.69 -4.49 -17.28
N GLU A 150 5.72 -5.53 -18.09
CA GLU A 150 4.56 -6.17 -18.70
C GLU A 150 4.39 -7.61 -18.23
N LEU A 151 3.15 -8.10 -18.23
CA LEU A 151 2.82 -9.49 -17.95
C LEU A 151 2.45 -10.19 -19.26
N ILE A 152 3.34 -11.02 -19.79
CA ILE A 152 3.16 -11.75 -21.05
C ILE A 152 3.18 -13.24 -20.74
N SER A 153 2.12 -13.97 -21.11
CA SER A 153 2.00 -15.42 -20.87
C SER A 153 2.26 -15.82 -19.41
N SER A 154 1.76 -15.02 -18.46
CA SER A 154 1.95 -15.18 -17.01
C SER A 154 3.39 -15.02 -16.49
N ALA A 155 4.31 -14.52 -17.31
CA ALA A 155 5.67 -14.15 -16.91
C ALA A 155 5.88 -12.63 -16.98
N PHE A 156 6.67 -12.10 -16.04
CA PHE A 156 7.08 -10.70 -16.07
C PHE A 156 8.18 -10.50 -17.12
N LYS A 157 8.00 -9.48 -17.95
CA LYS A 157 8.98 -9.07 -18.95
C LYS A 157 9.12 -7.55 -18.92
N VAL A 158 10.34 -7.06 -19.07
CA VAL A 158 10.59 -5.63 -19.26
C VAL A 158 10.56 -5.35 -20.75
N ILE A 159 9.63 -4.50 -21.20
CA ILE A 159 9.60 -3.96 -22.55
C ILE A 159 10.42 -2.69 -22.55
N GLU A 160 11.56 -2.72 -23.23
CA GLU A 160 12.45 -1.59 -23.41
C GLU A 160 12.11 -0.91 -24.74
N THR A 161 11.55 0.29 -24.67
CA THR A 161 11.23 1.08 -25.86
C THR A 161 12.39 2.02 -26.15
N GLN A 162 13.10 1.76 -27.25
CA GLN A 162 14.20 2.57 -27.74
C GLN A 162 13.67 3.52 -28.82
N ARG A 163 13.83 4.83 -28.60
CA ARG A 163 13.47 5.87 -29.58
C ARG A 163 14.73 6.59 -30.05
N PRO A 164 15.34 6.14 -31.16
CA PRO A 164 16.52 6.79 -31.73
C PRO A 164 16.22 8.25 -32.06
N LYS A 165 17.14 9.13 -31.65
CA LYS A 165 17.19 10.53 -32.05
C LYS A 165 18.07 10.63 -33.27
N LEU A 166 17.50 11.06 -34.39
CA LEU A 166 18.26 11.35 -35.60
C LEU A 166 18.46 12.86 -35.69
N SER A 167 19.69 13.32 -35.93
CA SER A 167 19.99 14.72 -36.20
C SER A 167 20.20 14.94 -37.70
N CYS A 168 19.71 16.06 -38.21
CA CYS A 168 20.00 16.46 -39.59
C CYS A 168 21.44 16.97 -39.72
N CYS A 169 22.17 16.49 -40.73
CA CYS A 169 23.56 16.89 -40.97
C CYS A 169 23.72 18.33 -41.50
N ARG A 170 22.62 19.04 -41.83
CA ARG A 170 22.65 20.41 -42.40
C ARG A 170 22.23 21.50 -41.42
N CYS A 171 21.20 21.24 -40.61
CA CYS A 171 20.56 22.25 -39.76
C CYS A 171 20.34 21.77 -38.31
N ASP A 172 20.97 20.66 -37.92
CA ASP A 172 20.95 20.07 -36.57
C ASP A 172 19.56 19.80 -35.97
N THR A 173 18.51 19.79 -36.80
CA THR A 173 17.16 19.45 -36.36
C THR A 173 17.08 18.00 -35.92
N ILE A 174 16.58 17.76 -34.71
CA ILE A 174 16.39 16.43 -34.15
C ILE A 174 15.01 15.89 -34.51
N VAL A 175 14.98 14.74 -35.15
CA VAL A 175 13.79 13.98 -35.51
C VAL A 175 13.73 12.73 -34.64
N GLN A 176 12.59 12.51 -34.00
CA GLN A 176 12.37 11.39 -33.07
C GLN A 176 10.89 11.02 -33.01
N SER A 177 10.59 9.73 -32.90
CA SER A 177 9.23 9.26 -32.66
C SER A 177 8.66 9.73 -31.32
N THR A 178 7.37 10.06 -31.32
CA THR A 178 6.63 10.34 -30.09
C THR A 178 6.54 9.10 -29.21
N MET A 179 6.48 9.29 -27.90
CA MET A 179 6.34 8.17 -26.97
C MET A 179 4.90 7.65 -27.06
N PRO A 180 4.69 6.33 -27.18
CA PRO A 180 3.34 5.76 -27.08
C PRO A 180 2.70 6.13 -25.75
N SER A 181 1.40 6.43 -25.77
CA SER A 181 0.66 6.77 -24.56
C SER A 181 0.64 5.59 -23.59
N LYS A 182 0.81 5.89 -22.30
CA LYS A 182 0.74 4.90 -21.23
C LYS A 182 -0.61 5.05 -20.50
N PRO A 183 -1.23 3.95 -20.02
CA PRO A 183 -2.46 4.06 -19.23
C PRO A 183 -2.31 4.92 -17.97
N ILE A 184 -1.12 4.91 -17.37
CA ILE A 184 -0.76 5.78 -16.25
C ILE A 184 0.55 6.48 -16.60
N GLU A 185 0.50 7.80 -16.65
CA GLU A 185 1.66 8.62 -16.96
C GLU A 185 2.81 8.40 -15.98
N ARG A 186 4.04 8.37 -16.53
CA ARG A 186 5.29 8.11 -15.80
C ARG A 186 5.36 6.77 -15.08
N SER A 187 4.35 5.89 -15.12
CA SER A 187 4.39 4.57 -14.48
C SER A 187 5.27 3.60 -15.25
N TYR A 188 5.92 2.66 -14.54
CA TYR A 188 6.58 1.52 -15.18
C TYR A 188 5.58 0.41 -15.51
N ALA A 189 4.40 0.38 -14.90
CA ALA A 189 3.42 -0.69 -15.14
C ALA A 189 2.85 -0.56 -16.57
N GLY A 190 3.04 -1.60 -17.37
CA GLY A 190 2.44 -1.71 -18.69
C GLY A 190 0.97 -2.14 -18.64
N PRO A 191 0.28 -2.07 -19.78
CA PRO A 191 -1.16 -2.30 -19.87
C PRO A 191 -1.56 -3.72 -19.44
N GLY A 192 -0.83 -4.77 -19.82
CA GLY A 192 -1.14 -6.16 -19.47
C GLY A 192 -1.00 -6.44 -17.97
N LEU A 193 0.00 -5.81 -17.33
CA LEU A 193 0.14 -5.88 -15.87
C LEU A 193 -1.03 -5.19 -15.17
N LEU A 194 -1.37 -3.96 -15.60
CA LEU A 194 -2.49 -3.20 -15.02
C LEU A 194 -3.82 -3.94 -15.21
N ALA A 195 -4.06 -4.53 -16.37
CA ALA A 195 -5.25 -5.33 -16.64
C ALA A 195 -5.36 -6.50 -15.65
N ARG A 196 -4.26 -7.26 -15.44
CA ARG A 196 -4.25 -8.36 -14.47
C ARG A 196 -4.57 -7.87 -13.05
N ILE A 197 -3.96 -6.78 -12.62
CA ILE A 197 -4.19 -6.21 -11.27
C ILE A 197 -5.65 -5.81 -11.10
N VAL A 198 -6.23 -5.11 -12.08
CA VAL A 198 -7.62 -4.65 -12.01
C VAL A 198 -8.59 -5.83 -12.00
N THR A 199 -8.40 -6.83 -12.87
CA THR A 199 -9.25 -8.03 -12.90
C THR A 199 -9.16 -8.81 -11.59
N ALA A 200 -7.95 -9.04 -11.06
CA ALA A 200 -7.77 -9.72 -9.78
C ALA A 200 -8.41 -8.96 -8.62
N LYS A 201 -8.21 -7.63 -8.56
CA LYS A 201 -8.83 -6.77 -7.55
C LYS A 201 -10.36 -6.83 -7.62
N ASN A 202 -10.93 -6.77 -8.83
CA ASN A 202 -12.38 -6.82 -9.02
C ASN A 202 -12.95 -8.20 -8.67
N ALA A 203 -12.26 -9.29 -8.99
CA ALA A 203 -12.67 -10.64 -8.60
C ALA A 203 -12.75 -10.79 -7.07
N LEU A 204 -11.83 -10.17 -6.32
CA LEU A 204 -11.82 -10.19 -4.85
C LEU A 204 -12.75 -9.15 -4.21
N ARG A 205 -13.34 -8.24 -4.98
CA ARG A 205 -14.17 -7.15 -4.44
C ARG A 205 -15.39 -7.67 -3.67
N GLY A 206 -16.00 -8.77 -4.14
CA GLY A 206 -17.10 -9.43 -3.43
C GLY A 206 -16.71 -9.86 -2.02
N VAL A 207 -15.50 -10.43 -1.88
CA VAL A 207 -14.96 -10.85 -0.57
C VAL A 207 -14.65 -9.64 0.32
N ALA A 208 -14.04 -8.59 -0.26
CA ALA A 208 -13.67 -7.39 0.47
C ALA A 208 -14.89 -6.55 0.94
N LEU A 209 -16.02 -6.64 0.24
CA LEU A 209 -17.30 -6.08 0.68
C LEU A 209 -17.98 -7.00 1.70
N GLY A 210 -17.98 -8.31 1.44
CA GLY A 210 -18.53 -9.33 2.33
C GLY A 210 -17.97 -9.23 3.75
N ARG A 211 -16.64 -9.15 3.92
CA ARG A 211 -16.00 -9.00 5.24
C ARG A 211 -16.50 -7.81 6.08
N LYS A 212 -16.97 -6.73 5.44
CA LYS A 212 -17.50 -5.55 6.14
C LYS A 212 -18.95 -5.76 6.58
N ASN A 213 -19.69 -6.57 5.84
CA ASN A 213 -21.11 -6.83 6.05
C ASN A 213 -21.37 -8.10 6.87
N TRP A 214 -20.43 -9.03 6.89
CA TRP A 214 -20.55 -10.33 7.56
C TRP A 214 -19.94 -10.27 8.95
N LEU A 215 -20.70 -9.72 9.89
CA LEU A 215 -20.34 -9.66 11.31
C LEU A 215 -20.07 -11.04 11.93
N PHE A 216 -20.49 -12.13 11.27
CA PHE A 216 -20.25 -13.52 11.69
C PHE A 216 -18.86 -14.06 11.33
N ALA A 217 -18.10 -13.38 10.46
CA ALA A 217 -16.74 -13.77 10.07
C ALA A 217 -15.68 -13.16 11.02
N GLY A 218 -15.98 -13.10 12.32
CA GLY A 218 -15.09 -12.59 13.36
C GLY A 218 -14.21 -13.64 14.04
N SER A 219 -14.29 -14.90 13.60
CA SER A 219 -13.50 -16.03 14.11
C SER A 219 -12.91 -16.86 12.96
N ASP A 220 -11.81 -17.56 13.22
CA ASP A 220 -11.13 -18.40 12.22
C ASP A 220 -12.07 -19.48 11.65
N ALA A 221 -12.88 -20.12 12.51
CA ALA A 221 -13.89 -21.08 12.09
C ALA A 221 -14.96 -20.47 11.18
N GLY A 222 -15.33 -19.20 11.39
CA GLY A 222 -16.22 -18.46 10.49
C GLY A 222 -15.56 -18.18 9.14
N GLY A 223 -14.26 -17.87 9.15
CA GLY A 223 -13.43 -17.72 7.95
C GLY A 223 -13.35 -19.01 7.13
N GLU A 224 -13.09 -20.14 7.77
CA GLU A 224 -13.01 -21.46 7.12
C GLU A 224 -14.32 -21.84 6.43
N ARG A 225 -15.46 -21.71 7.13
CA ARG A 225 -16.79 -21.96 6.55
C ARG A 225 -17.09 -21.05 5.37
N SER A 226 -16.69 -19.78 5.47
CA SER A 226 -16.85 -18.83 4.36
C SER A 226 -15.99 -19.23 3.16
N ALA A 227 -14.75 -19.68 3.39
CA ALA A 227 -13.87 -20.16 2.34
C ALA A 227 -14.42 -21.39 1.61
N ILE A 228 -15.03 -22.34 2.34
CA ILE A 228 -15.73 -23.48 1.75
C ILE A 228 -16.85 -22.99 0.82
N LEU A 229 -17.72 -22.10 1.31
CA LEU A 229 -18.84 -21.58 0.52
C LEU A 229 -18.36 -20.82 -0.73
N TYR A 230 -17.32 -19.98 -0.59
CA TYR A 230 -16.72 -19.29 -1.74
C TYR A 230 -16.14 -20.24 -2.77
N SER A 231 -15.51 -21.33 -2.33
CA SER A 231 -14.94 -22.33 -3.22
C SER A 231 -16.03 -23.05 -4.01
N LEU A 232 -17.16 -23.39 -3.37
CA LEU A 232 -18.31 -23.99 -4.05
C LEU A 232 -18.96 -23.04 -5.06
N ILE A 233 -19.21 -21.79 -4.67
CA ILE A 233 -19.76 -20.76 -5.56
C ILE A 233 -18.81 -20.49 -6.74
N GLY A 234 -17.51 -20.39 -6.48
CA GLY A 234 -16.48 -20.22 -7.50
C GLY A 234 -16.47 -21.39 -8.50
N THR A 235 -16.59 -22.61 -7.98
CA THR A 235 -16.69 -23.83 -8.80
C THR A 235 -17.94 -23.83 -9.69
N CYS A 236 -19.09 -23.41 -9.17
CA CYS A 236 -20.32 -23.26 -9.97
C CYS A 236 -20.10 -22.28 -11.12
N LYS A 237 -19.56 -21.09 -10.82
CA LYS A 237 -19.30 -20.04 -11.82
C LYS A 237 -18.32 -20.50 -12.90
N LEU A 238 -17.26 -21.23 -12.53
CA LEU A 238 -16.29 -21.77 -13.49
C LEU A 238 -16.89 -22.81 -14.44
N ASN A 239 -17.93 -23.53 -13.99
CA ASN A 239 -18.65 -24.52 -14.81
C ASN A 239 -19.90 -23.93 -15.50
N GLY A 240 -20.11 -22.60 -15.44
CA GLY A 240 -21.27 -21.94 -16.04
C GLY A 240 -22.61 -22.26 -15.36
N VAL A 241 -22.58 -22.78 -14.14
CA VAL A 241 -23.77 -23.16 -13.36
C VAL A 241 -24.15 -22.00 -12.43
N GLU A 242 -25.44 -21.66 -12.41
CA GLU A 242 -25.97 -20.62 -11.52
C GLU A 242 -25.86 -21.08 -10.05
N PRO A 243 -25.07 -20.39 -9.20
CA PRO A 243 -24.78 -20.86 -7.85
C PRO A 243 -26.01 -21.01 -6.94
N GLU A 244 -27.00 -20.12 -7.02
CA GLU A 244 -28.19 -20.16 -6.16
C GLU A 244 -29.05 -21.40 -6.47
N ARG A 245 -29.28 -21.71 -7.74
CA ARG A 245 -30.03 -22.86 -8.24
C ARG A 245 -29.35 -24.16 -7.82
N TRP A 246 -28.04 -24.25 -7.98
CA TRP A 246 -27.27 -25.41 -7.53
C TRP A 246 -27.33 -25.57 -6.01
N LEU A 247 -27.12 -24.49 -5.23
CA LEU A 247 -27.21 -24.55 -3.77
C LEU A 247 -28.60 -24.98 -3.30
N ARG A 248 -29.67 -24.44 -3.92
CA ARG A 248 -31.05 -24.81 -3.59
C ARG A 248 -31.31 -26.28 -3.86
N TYR A 249 -30.88 -26.77 -5.02
CA TYR A 249 -31.00 -28.17 -5.39
C TYR A 249 -30.24 -29.07 -4.40
N VAL A 250 -28.97 -28.78 -4.12
CA VAL A 250 -28.17 -29.58 -3.20
C VAL A 250 -28.78 -29.58 -1.80
N LEU A 251 -29.13 -28.42 -1.26
CA LEU A 251 -29.70 -28.32 0.09
C LEU A 251 -31.06 -29.01 0.22
N SER A 252 -31.88 -29.05 -0.83
CA SER A 252 -33.16 -29.75 -0.78
C SER A 252 -33.05 -31.27 -0.95
N HIS A 253 -31.94 -31.78 -1.51
CA HIS A 253 -31.77 -33.22 -1.79
C HIS A 253 -30.74 -33.89 -0.89
N ILE A 254 -29.82 -33.14 -0.26
CA ILE A 254 -28.68 -33.70 0.49
C ILE A 254 -29.11 -34.57 1.68
N GLN A 255 -30.24 -34.26 2.31
CA GLN A 255 -30.72 -34.99 3.49
C GLN A 255 -31.11 -36.44 3.14
N ASP A 256 -31.68 -36.65 1.96
CA ASP A 256 -32.14 -37.97 1.50
C ASP A 256 -31.13 -38.66 0.55
N TRP A 257 -29.99 -38.01 0.29
CA TRP A 257 -28.99 -38.52 -0.66
C TRP A 257 -28.06 -39.54 -0.02
N PRO A 258 -27.75 -40.66 -0.71
CA PRO A 258 -26.84 -41.66 -0.16
C PRO A 258 -25.40 -41.13 -0.11
N ALA A 259 -24.74 -41.32 1.04
CA ALA A 259 -23.42 -40.76 1.35
C ALA A 259 -22.31 -41.19 0.36
N ASN A 260 -22.43 -42.38 -0.24
CA ASN A 260 -21.48 -42.88 -1.24
C ASN A 260 -21.63 -42.21 -2.62
N ARG A 261 -22.71 -41.45 -2.87
CA ARG A 261 -22.98 -40.77 -4.15
C ARG A 261 -23.03 -39.24 -4.05
N VAL A 262 -22.45 -38.66 -3.00
CA VAL A 262 -22.38 -37.19 -2.83
C VAL A 262 -21.67 -36.52 -4.02
N ARG A 263 -20.75 -37.22 -4.68
CA ARG A 263 -20.06 -36.71 -5.88
C ARG A 263 -21.00 -36.43 -7.05
N ASP A 264 -22.20 -37.00 -7.08
CA ASP A 264 -23.16 -36.75 -8.15
C ASP A 264 -23.89 -35.40 -7.99
N LEU A 265 -23.81 -34.80 -6.80
CA LEU A 265 -24.30 -33.45 -6.52
C LEU A 265 -23.29 -32.34 -6.91
N LEU A 266 -22.16 -32.68 -7.53
CA LEU A 266 -21.17 -31.68 -7.95
C LEU A 266 -21.74 -30.80 -9.08
N PRO A 267 -21.36 -29.51 -9.16
CA PRO A 267 -21.99 -28.55 -10.06
C PRO A 267 -22.07 -28.99 -11.53
N TRP A 268 -21.03 -29.63 -12.05
CA TRP A 268 -20.94 -30.07 -13.45
C TRP A 268 -21.64 -31.41 -13.76
N LYS A 269 -22.19 -32.09 -12.75
CA LYS A 269 -22.93 -33.35 -12.91
C LYS A 269 -24.44 -33.18 -12.75
N THR A 270 -24.88 -32.08 -12.16
CA THR A 270 -26.29 -31.80 -11.95
C THR A 270 -26.87 -31.13 -13.20
N ASP A 271 -27.76 -31.81 -13.91
CA ASP A 271 -28.54 -31.22 -15.00
C ASP A 271 -29.61 -30.28 -14.43
N LEU A 272 -29.22 -29.02 -14.25
CA LEU A 272 -30.08 -27.96 -13.72
C LEU A 272 -30.77 -27.18 -14.84
N THR A 273 -30.82 -27.66 -16.08
CA THR A 273 -31.40 -26.92 -17.22
C THR A 273 -32.93 -26.75 -17.15
N SER A 274 -33.63 -27.51 -16.29
CA SER A 274 -35.07 -27.76 -16.45
C SER A 274 -36.00 -27.34 -15.29
N ALA A 275 -35.50 -26.69 -14.23
CA ALA A 275 -36.30 -26.33 -13.02
C ALA A 275 -36.30 -24.85 -12.63
#